data_AF-A0A7S4JKE4-F1
#
_entry.id   AF-A0A7S4JKE4-F1
#
_cell.length_a   1.000
_cell.length_b   1.000
_cell.length_c   1.000
_cell.angle_alpha   90.00
_cell.angle_beta   90.00
_cell.angle_gamma   90.00
#
_symmetry.space_group_name_H-M   'P 1'
#
loop_
_entity.id
_entity.type
_entity.pdbx_description
1 polymer ?
#
loop_
_entity_poly.entity_id
_entity_poly.type
_entity_poly.pdbx_seq_one_letter_code
_entity_poly.pdbx_strand_id
1 'polypeptide(L)'
;MAFHASSRRDEEAKTPVSESKGGLFGTGLSEWFALPIGITAAIPIIKFDFYVINEETQLAAVFIAFCVALYSQAGDAIYKSLDETAQTILKEHNEAEDKVIAALEQKLEFLQTNKGQVEDFETINKMREEAYVNLNAAGAIKPQHDFKVQVERMLHMIAQEEASITEKTKAALMEEATAIVTEKFVSSKELKKAALNSAIDVIKGGATGGSDPVKDAFVQFFKDKATAEAKSKDDSAEKAQRVALIAKMNAVAKSEGFHFEFDNSGKPKMNA
;
A
#
# COMPACT_ATOMS: atom_id res chain seq x y z
N MET A 1 26.04 -24.65 31.29
CA MET A 1 26.61 -23.34 31.65
C MET A 1 25.95 -22.91 32.93
N ALA A 2 26.76 -22.62 33.96
CA ALA A 2 26.30 -22.41 35.32
C ALA A 2 25.50 -21.10 35.44
N PHE A 3 24.30 -21.20 35.99
CA PHE A 3 23.46 -20.08 36.39
C PHE A 3 24.09 -19.40 37.60
N HIS A 4 24.61 -18.19 37.42
CA HIS A 4 24.87 -17.29 38.54
C HIS A 4 23.51 -16.74 38.97
N ALA A 5 22.99 -17.28 40.07
CA ALA A 5 21.81 -16.76 40.75
C ALA A 5 22.18 -15.39 41.33
N SER A 6 21.61 -14.30 40.79
CA SER A 6 21.69 -13.00 41.44
C SER A 6 20.89 -13.07 42.74
N SER A 7 21.52 -12.71 43.85
CA SER A 7 20.83 -12.48 45.11
C SER A 7 19.84 -11.33 44.94
N ARG A 8 18.63 -11.52 45.48
CA ARG A 8 17.56 -10.51 45.52
C ARG A 8 18.11 -9.14 45.93
N ARG A 9 17.64 -8.13 45.20
CA ARG A 9 17.75 -6.71 45.55
C ARG A 9 16.90 -6.49 46.81
N ASP A 10 17.49 -6.73 47.97
CA ASP A 10 16.86 -6.40 49.24
C ASP A 10 16.89 -4.88 49.41
N GLU A 11 15.69 -4.32 49.50
CA GLU A 11 15.40 -2.94 49.87
C GLU A 11 16.16 -2.53 51.13
N GLU A 12 16.68 -1.32 51.08
CA GLU A 12 17.10 -0.43 52.18
C GLU A 12 16.73 -0.91 53.60
N ALA A 13 17.49 -1.86 54.14
CA ALA A 13 17.59 -2.00 55.58
C ALA A 13 18.50 -0.86 56.06
N LYS A 14 17.87 0.25 56.47
CA LYS A 14 18.49 1.23 57.37
C LYS A 14 19.25 0.46 58.44
N THR A 15 20.57 0.46 58.35
CA THR A 15 21.42 0.00 59.44
C THR A 15 21.05 0.86 60.66
N PRO A 16 20.58 0.27 61.77
CA PRO A 16 20.37 1.04 62.97
C PRO A 16 21.72 1.65 63.32
N VAL A 17 21.76 2.98 63.42
CA VAL A 17 22.91 3.72 63.94
C VAL A 17 23.29 3.03 65.24
N SER A 18 24.46 2.40 65.26
CA SER A 18 25.02 1.79 66.45
C SER A 18 25.12 2.89 67.51
N GLU A 19 24.23 2.87 68.48
CA GLU A 19 24.35 3.66 69.70
C GLU A 19 25.77 3.47 70.24
N SER A 20 26.49 4.57 70.44
CA SER A 20 27.83 4.52 71.02
C SER A 20 27.72 3.85 72.39
N LYS A 21 28.13 2.59 72.51
CA LYS A 21 28.28 1.93 73.80
C LYS A 21 29.45 2.59 74.52
N GLY A 22 29.15 3.64 75.29
CA GLY A 22 30.09 4.25 76.21
C GLY A 22 30.59 3.24 77.25
N GLY A 23 31.85 3.38 77.65
CA GLY A 23 32.56 2.48 78.56
C GLY A 23 33.86 1.97 77.94
N LEU A 24 34.88 1.76 78.79
CA LEU A 24 36.32 1.74 78.46
C LEU A 24 36.77 0.86 77.27
N PHE A 25 35.95 -0.07 76.77
CA PHE A 25 36.21 -0.85 75.54
C PHE A 25 34.92 -1.27 74.78
N GLY A 26 33.85 -0.46 74.81
CA GLY A 26 32.59 -0.80 74.11
C GLY A 26 31.79 -1.95 74.74
N THR A 27 32.19 -2.41 75.93
CA THR A 27 31.58 -3.54 76.66
C THR A 27 30.37 -3.16 77.50
N GLY A 28 29.99 -1.87 77.56
CA GLY A 28 28.86 -1.39 78.37
C GLY A 28 29.10 -1.38 79.89
N LEU A 29 30.34 -1.64 80.35
CA LEU A 29 30.73 -1.40 81.74
C LEU A 29 31.11 0.07 81.90
N SER A 30 30.38 0.79 82.75
CA SER A 30 30.74 2.18 83.09
C SER A 30 32.12 2.21 83.74
N GLU A 31 32.93 3.23 83.40
CA GLU A 31 34.32 3.39 83.85
C GLU A 31 34.51 3.26 85.37
N TRP A 32 33.49 3.63 86.14
CA TRP A 32 33.46 3.56 87.60
C TRP A 32 33.36 2.14 88.18
N PHE A 33 32.87 1.16 87.41
CA PHE A 33 32.80 -0.25 87.84
C PHE A 33 33.96 -1.08 87.30
N ALA A 34 34.53 -0.71 86.17
CA ALA A 34 35.71 -1.38 85.61
C ALA A 34 36.98 -1.10 86.43
N LEU A 35 37.11 0.11 86.97
CA LEU A 35 38.30 0.55 87.68
C LEU A 35 38.54 -0.19 89.01
N PRO A 36 37.54 -0.41 89.89
CA PRO A 36 37.72 -1.21 91.10
C PRO A 36 37.99 -2.69 90.81
N ILE A 37 37.28 -3.29 89.84
CA ILE A 37 37.43 -4.71 89.50
C ILE A 37 38.83 -4.97 88.90
N GLY A 38 39.27 -4.10 87.98
CA GLY A 38 40.61 -4.17 87.39
C GLY A 38 41.72 -4.02 88.43
N ILE A 39 41.59 -3.08 89.38
CA ILE A 39 42.55 -2.91 90.48
C ILE A 39 42.57 -4.14 91.39
N THR A 40 41.40 -4.69 91.77
CA THR A 40 41.33 -5.88 92.64
C THR A 40 41.90 -7.14 91.98
N ALA A 41 41.85 -7.26 90.66
CA ALA A 41 42.49 -8.34 89.92
C ALA A 41 43.99 -8.12 89.71
N ALA A 42 44.42 -6.88 89.47
CA ALA A 42 45.83 -6.54 89.22
C ALA A 42 46.71 -6.69 90.47
N ILE A 43 46.21 -6.33 91.65
CA ILE A 43 46.96 -6.41 92.92
C ILE A 43 47.51 -7.82 93.18
N PRO A 44 46.72 -8.91 93.19
CA PRO A 44 47.25 -10.25 93.42
C PRO A 44 48.15 -10.75 92.29
N ILE A 45 47.88 -10.39 91.03
CA ILE A 45 48.73 -10.79 89.88
C ILE A 45 50.16 -10.23 90.04
N ILE A 46 50.29 -9.00 90.53
CA ILE A 46 51.59 -8.35 90.79
C ILE A 46 52.20 -8.84 92.11
N LYS A 47 51.41 -8.97 93.19
CA LYS A 47 51.94 -9.32 94.53
C LYS A 47 52.43 -10.75 94.66
N PHE A 48 51.94 -11.67 93.83
CA PHE A 48 52.33 -13.08 93.81
C PHE A 48 53.26 -13.44 92.63
N ASP A 49 53.81 -12.45 91.91
CA ASP A 49 54.69 -12.61 90.74
C ASP A 49 54.15 -13.54 89.64
N PHE A 50 52.82 -13.64 89.51
CA PHE A 50 52.19 -14.42 88.44
C PHE A 50 52.43 -13.78 87.06
N TYR A 51 52.73 -12.48 87.04
CA TYR A 51 53.19 -11.72 85.89
C TYR A 51 54.27 -10.73 86.33
N VAL A 52 55.48 -10.85 85.78
CA VAL A 52 56.63 -9.98 86.13
C VAL A 52 56.65 -8.77 85.21
N ILE A 53 56.59 -7.57 85.82
CA ILE A 53 56.67 -6.31 85.08
C ILE A 53 58.11 -6.12 84.60
N ASN A 54 58.31 -6.21 83.28
CA ASN A 54 59.61 -6.04 82.62
C ASN A 54 59.51 -5.08 81.41
N GLU A 55 60.61 -4.85 80.70
CA GLU A 55 60.67 -4.02 79.48
C GLU A 55 59.62 -4.44 78.43
N GLU A 56 59.32 -5.74 78.33
CA GLU A 56 58.28 -6.27 77.44
C GLU A 56 56.85 -5.90 77.88
N THR A 57 56.59 -5.70 79.18
CA THR A 57 55.30 -5.20 79.69
C THR A 57 55.09 -3.74 79.30
N GLN A 58 56.15 -2.93 79.34
CA GLN A 58 56.09 -1.55 78.89
C GLN A 58 55.84 -1.47 77.38
N LEU A 59 56.51 -2.34 76.60
CA LEU A 59 56.25 -2.47 75.17
C LEU A 59 54.81 -2.92 74.89
N ALA A 60 54.29 -3.89 75.64
CA ALA A 60 52.90 -4.34 75.53
C ALA A 60 51.90 -3.24 75.89
N ALA A 61 52.18 -2.43 76.91
CA ALA A 61 51.34 -1.29 77.29
C ALA A 61 51.29 -0.22 76.20
N VAL A 62 52.43 0.12 75.58
CA VAL A 62 52.47 1.07 74.46
C VAL A 62 51.78 0.48 73.21
N PHE A 63 51.92 -0.82 72.96
CA PHE A 63 51.22 -1.50 71.86
C PHE A 63 49.70 -1.53 72.06
N ILE A 64 49.22 -1.80 73.27
CA ILE A 64 47.78 -1.73 73.59
C ILE A 64 47.28 -0.29 73.44
N ALA A 65 48.02 0.70 73.95
CA ALA A 65 47.68 2.11 73.76
C ALA A 65 47.63 2.51 72.28
N PHE A 66 48.56 2.00 71.46
CA PHE A 66 48.55 2.18 70.01
C PHE A 66 47.33 1.51 69.34
N CYS A 67 46.97 0.28 69.72
CA CYS A 67 45.76 -0.38 69.22
C CYS A 67 44.48 0.38 69.58
N VAL A 68 44.39 0.92 70.79
CA VAL A 68 43.25 1.76 71.22
C VAL A 68 43.23 3.09 70.46
N ALA A 69 44.38 3.73 70.25
CA ALA A 69 44.49 4.94 69.46
C ALA A 69 44.13 4.70 67.99
N LEU A 70 44.60 3.62 67.38
CA LEU A 70 44.20 3.21 66.03
C LEU A 70 42.69 2.94 65.94
N TYR A 71 42.12 2.22 66.90
CA TYR A 71 40.68 1.93 66.89
C TYR A 71 39.83 3.19 67.04
N SER A 72 40.21 4.10 67.95
CA SER A 72 39.44 5.31 68.24
C SER A 72 39.64 6.44 67.23
N GLN A 73 40.85 6.61 66.69
CA GLN A 73 41.19 7.74 65.81
C GLN A 73 41.28 7.36 64.34
N ALA A 74 41.77 6.15 64.02
CA ALA A 74 41.91 5.69 62.64
C ALA A 74 40.79 4.72 62.21
N GLY A 75 40.05 4.13 63.15
CA GLY A 75 39.00 3.14 62.87
C GLY A 75 37.87 3.69 61.99
N ASP A 76 37.42 4.92 62.24
CA ASP A 76 36.37 5.57 61.43
C ASP A 76 36.85 5.85 59.99
N ALA A 77 38.11 6.25 59.82
CA ALA A 77 38.69 6.47 58.49
C ALA A 77 38.83 5.16 57.70
N ILE A 78 39.28 4.09 58.36
CA ILE A 78 39.37 2.75 57.75
C ILE A 78 37.97 2.24 57.39
N TYR A 79 37.00 2.37 58.30
CA TYR A 79 35.62 1.96 58.06
C TYR A 79 35.01 2.70 56.86
N LYS A 80 35.13 4.04 56.80
CA LYS A 80 34.65 4.83 55.67
C LYS A 80 35.32 4.43 54.36
N SER A 81 36.63 4.19 54.34
CA SER A 81 37.31 3.78 53.12
C SER A 81 36.85 2.40 52.61
N LEU A 82 36.56 1.47 53.52
CA LEU A 82 36.04 0.15 53.18
C LEU A 82 34.58 0.22 52.74
N ASP A 83 33.75 1.04 53.40
CA ASP A 83 32.35 1.24 53.05
C ASP A 83 32.21 1.93 51.69
N GLU A 84 33.00 2.98 51.42
CA GLU A 84 33.07 3.64 50.11
C GLU A 84 33.50 2.68 49.01
N THR A 85 34.49 1.81 49.28
CA THR A 85 34.91 0.77 48.34
C THR A 85 33.79 -0.24 48.08
N ALA A 86 33.09 -0.69 49.13
CA ALA A 86 31.98 -1.63 49.00
C ALA A 86 30.81 -1.03 48.20
N GLN A 87 30.43 0.22 48.49
CA GLN A 87 29.40 0.93 47.74
C GLN A 87 29.80 1.15 46.28
N THR A 88 31.07 1.45 46.02
CA THR A 88 31.59 1.62 44.65
C THR A 88 31.52 0.30 43.87
N ILE A 89 31.95 -0.81 44.46
CA ILE A 89 31.87 -2.14 43.82
C ILE A 89 30.42 -2.51 43.52
N LEU A 90 29.49 -2.29 44.46
CA LEU A 90 28.06 -2.55 44.24
C LEU A 90 27.50 -1.69 43.11
N LYS A 91 27.89 -0.42 43.05
CA LYS A 91 27.47 0.48 41.98
C LYS A 91 28.00 0.02 40.62
N GLU A 92 29.30 -0.29 40.53
CA GLU A 92 29.93 -0.78 39.29
C GLU A 92 29.31 -2.11 38.83
N HIS A 93 28.99 -3.01 39.76
CA HIS A 93 28.33 -4.28 39.44
C HIS A 93 26.92 -4.06 38.89
N ASN A 94 26.13 -3.21 39.55
CA ASN A 94 24.78 -2.87 39.07
C ASN A 94 24.83 -2.22 37.68
N GLU A 95 25.77 -1.28 37.45
CA GLU A 95 25.95 -0.66 36.14
C GLU A 95 26.38 -1.66 35.06
N ALA A 96 27.18 -2.67 35.42
CA ALA A 96 27.57 -3.75 34.51
C ALA A 96 26.38 -4.67 34.19
N GLU A 97 25.59 -5.04 35.20
CA GLU A 97 24.37 -5.84 35.01
C GLU A 97 23.35 -5.12 34.13
N ASP A 98 23.10 -3.82 34.38
CA ASP A 98 22.19 -3.01 33.57
C ASP A 98 22.63 -2.95 32.09
N LYS A 99 23.95 -2.81 31.83
CA LYS A 99 24.48 -2.86 30.46
C LYS A 99 24.28 -4.23 29.81
N VAL A 100 24.43 -5.32 30.56
CA VAL A 100 24.20 -6.68 30.05
C VAL A 100 22.73 -6.90 29.75
N ILE A 101 21.82 -6.45 30.64
CA ILE A 101 20.38 -6.53 30.44
C ILE A 101 19.98 -5.77 29.18
N ALA A 102 20.43 -4.52 29.03
CA ALA A 102 20.14 -3.72 27.83
C ALA A 102 20.65 -4.39 26.53
N ALA A 103 21.85 -4.98 26.56
CA ALA A 103 22.39 -5.70 25.41
C ALA A 103 21.59 -6.98 25.07
N LEU A 104 21.05 -7.67 26.09
CA LEU A 104 20.20 -8.84 25.91
C LEU A 104 18.80 -8.48 25.39
N GLU A 105 18.20 -7.40 25.89
CA GLU A 105 16.92 -6.87 25.40
C GLU A 105 17.01 -6.47 23.92
N GLN A 106 18.07 -5.77 23.53
CA GLN A 106 18.30 -5.41 22.12
C GLN A 106 18.45 -6.65 21.23
N LYS A 107 19.16 -7.69 21.70
CA LYS A 107 19.27 -8.96 20.96
C LYS A 107 17.93 -9.69 20.86
N LEU A 108 17.12 -9.63 21.90
CA LEU A 108 15.80 -10.24 21.92
C LEU A 108 14.88 -9.55 20.90
N GLU A 109 14.86 -8.22 20.87
CA GLU A 109 14.11 -7.45 19.87
C GLU A 109 14.57 -7.80 18.45
N PHE A 110 15.89 -7.81 18.19
CA PHE A 110 16.44 -8.21 16.90
C PHE A 110 16.01 -9.63 16.49
N LEU A 111 16.03 -10.59 17.40
CA LEU A 111 15.59 -11.96 17.12
C LEU A 111 14.08 -12.06 16.90
N GLN A 112 13.27 -11.27 17.60
CA GLN A 112 11.82 -11.20 17.36
C GLN A 112 11.52 -10.62 15.98
N THR A 113 12.18 -9.54 15.58
CA THR A 113 12.06 -8.97 14.23
C THR A 113 12.49 -9.98 13.17
N ASN A 114 13.60 -10.70 13.40
CA ASN A 114 14.11 -11.69 12.45
C ASN A 114 13.18 -12.91 12.31
N LYS A 115 12.51 -13.31 13.40
CA LYS A 115 11.53 -14.42 13.37
C LYS A 115 10.38 -14.13 12.40
N GLY A 116 9.90 -12.89 12.33
CA GLY A 116 8.84 -12.48 11.40
C GLY A 116 9.26 -12.49 9.93
N GLN A 117 10.56 -12.37 9.62
CA GLN A 117 11.04 -12.26 8.24
C GLN A 117 10.71 -13.49 7.39
N VAL A 118 10.77 -14.70 7.95
CA VAL A 118 10.44 -15.93 7.21
C VAL A 118 8.95 -15.95 6.85
N GLU A 119 8.08 -15.59 7.79
CA GLU A 119 6.63 -15.50 7.56
C GLU A 119 6.31 -14.41 6.53
N ASP A 120 7.02 -13.27 6.57
CA ASP A 120 6.91 -12.22 5.57
C ASP A 120 7.33 -12.70 4.18
N PHE A 121 8.44 -13.43 4.07
CA PHE A 121 8.90 -14.01 2.79
C PHE A 121 7.93 -15.05 2.23
N GLU A 122 7.35 -15.90 3.09
CA GLU A 122 6.31 -16.84 2.67
C GLU A 122 5.06 -16.11 2.19
N THR A 123 4.65 -15.05 2.89
CA THR A 123 3.49 -14.22 2.51
C THR A 123 3.74 -13.51 1.18
N ILE A 124 4.92 -12.92 0.98
CA ILE A 124 5.34 -12.29 -0.27
C ILE A 124 5.33 -13.31 -1.42
N ASN A 125 5.84 -14.52 -1.20
CA ASN A 125 5.85 -15.56 -2.23
C ASN A 125 4.44 -16.00 -2.62
N LYS A 126 3.53 -16.18 -1.65
CA LYS A 126 2.12 -16.49 -1.92
C LYS A 126 1.44 -15.36 -2.70
N MET A 127 1.60 -14.11 -2.27
CA MET A 127 1.05 -12.96 -3.00
C MET A 127 1.60 -12.88 -4.42
N ARG A 128 2.88 -13.20 -4.63
CA ARG A 128 3.49 -13.21 -5.96
C ARG A 128 2.89 -14.31 -6.85
N GLU A 129 2.67 -15.51 -6.30
CA GLU A 129 2.02 -16.61 -7.03
C GLU A 129 0.59 -16.24 -7.44
N GLU A 130 -0.21 -15.73 -6.50
CA GLU A 130 -1.56 -15.23 -6.76
C GLU A 130 -1.57 -14.11 -7.81
N ALA A 131 -0.62 -13.18 -7.73
CA ALA A 131 -0.48 -12.10 -8.72
C ALA A 131 -0.19 -12.65 -10.12
N TYR A 132 0.66 -13.67 -10.25
CA TYR A 132 0.91 -14.31 -11.56
C TYR A 132 -0.29 -15.07 -12.09
N VAL A 133 -1.06 -15.76 -11.23
CA VAL A 133 -2.32 -16.41 -11.64
C VAL A 133 -3.31 -15.37 -12.16
N ASN A 134 -3.50 -14.28 -11.42
CA ASN A 134 -4.38 -13.18 -11.83
C ASN A 134 -3.90 -12.50 -13.11
N LEU A 135 -2.59 -12.30 -13.26
CA LEU A 135 -2.00 -11.73 -14.47
C LEU A 135 -2.20 -12.63 -15.70
N ASN A 136 -2.06 -13.95 -15.54
CA ASN A 136 -2.33 -14.90 -16.61
C ASN A 136 -3.82 -14.93 -17.00
N ALA A 137 -4.72 -14.91 -16.01
CA ALA A 137 -6.16 -14.83 -16.26
C ALA A 137 -6.55 -13.53 -16.97
N ALA A 138 -5.99 -12.39 -16.52
CA ALA A 138 -6.17 -11.09 -17.17
C ALA A 138 -5.57 -11.08 -18.60
N GLY A 139 -4.41 -11.70 -18.79
CA GLY A 139 -3.76 -11.85 -20.08
C GLY A 139 -4.57 -12.68 -21.09
N ALA A 140 -5.36 -13.64 -20.62
CA ALA A 140 -6.28 -14.42 -21.47
C ALA A 140 -7.52 -13.63 -21.88
N ILE A 141 -8.04 -12.75 -21.01
CA ILE A 141 -9.30 -12.02 -21.23
C ILE A 141 -9.06 -10.70 -21.96
N LYS A 142 -7.96 -9.99 -21.65
CA LYS A 142 -7.68 -8.66 -22.20
C LYS A 142 -7.71 -8.61 -23.74
N PRO A 143 -7.08 -9.55 -24.49
CA PRO A 143 -7.14 -9.53 -25.95
C PRO A 143 -8.56 -9.75 -26.49
N GLN A 144 -9.39 -10.52 -25.79
CA GLN A 144 -10.80 -10.74 -26.18
C GLN A 144 -11.61 -9.44 -26.02
N HIS A 145 -11.38 -8.72 -24.93
CA HIS A 145 -12.04 -7.43 -24.69
C HIS A 145 -11.56 -6.35 -25.65
N ASP A 146 -10.25 -6.26 -25.91
CA ASP A 146 -9.67 -5.32 -26.87
C ASP A 146 -10.22 -5.58 -28.28
N PHE A 147 -10.29 -6.85 -28.70
CA PHE A 147 -10.89 -7.23 -29.99
C PHE A 147 -12.37 -6.89 -30.05
N LYS A 148 -13.15 -7.18 -29.00
CA LYS A 148 -14.57 -6.84 -28.92
C LYS A 148 -14.79 -5.33 -29.11
N VAL A 149 -14.01 -4.49 -28.44
CA VAL A 149 -14.09 -3.02 -28.56
C VAL A 149 -13.81 -2.56 -29.99
N GLN A 150 -12.79 -3.15 -30.65
CA GLN A 150 -12.48 -2.84 -32.06
C GLN A 150 -13.64 -3.21 -33.00
N VAL A 151 -14.25 -4.39 -32.81
CA VAL A 151 -15.41 -4.83 -33.60
C VAL A 151 -16.64 -3.97 -33.35
N GLU A 152 -16.95 -3.62 -32.11
CA GLU A 152 -18.08 -2.75 -31.78
C GLU A 152 -17.93 -1.36 -32.42
N ARG A 153 -16.72 -0.79 -32.38
CA ARG A 153 -16.43 0.49 -33.03
C ARG A 153 -16.62 0.43 -34.54
N MET A 154 -16.20 -0.67 -35.16
CA MET A 154 -16.42 -0.91 -36.57
C MET A 154 -17.89 -1.03 -36.92
N LEU A 155 -18.68 -1.79 -36.15
CA LEU A 155 -20.12 -1.90 -36.37
C LEU A 155 -20.81 -0.54 -36.28
N HIS A 156 -20.39 0.31 -35.33
CA HIS A 156 -20.87 1.68 -35.23
C HIS A 156 -20.52 2.52 -36.46
N MET A 157 -19.31 2.39 -37.00
CA MET A 157 -18.92 3.09 -38.24
C MET A 157 -19.74 2.64 -39.45
N ILE A 158 -19.98 1.33 -39.59
CA ILE A 158 -20.81 0.79 -40.67
C ILE A 158 -22.23 1.34 -40.55
N ALA A 159 -22.83 1.27 -39.36
CA ALA A 159 -24.19 1.77 -39.14
C ALA A 159 -24.32 3.28 -39.44
N GLN A 160 -23.31 4.07 -39.06
CA GLN A 160 -23.29 5.51 -39.38
C GLN A 160 -23.14 5.77 -40.88
N GLU A 161 -22.30 5.00 -41.57
CA GLU A 161 -22.12 5.15 -43.01
C GLU A 161 -23.37 4.70 -43.78
N GLU A 162 -24.02 3.60 -43.38
CA GLU A 162 -25.29 3.15 -43.97
C GLU A 162 -26.39 4.19 -43.82
N ALA A 163 -26.52 4.83 -42.64
CA ALA A 163 -27.46 5.92 -42.44
C ALA A 163 -27.13 7.12 -43.36
N SER A 164 -25.85 7.49 -43.45
CA SER A 164 -25.36 8.59 -44.31
C SER A 164 -25.60 8.31 -45.80
N ILE A 165 -25.30 7.10 -46.28
CA ILE A 165 -25.53 6.68 -47.67
C ILE A 165 -27.03 6.65 -47.95
N THR A 166 -27.84 6.11 -47.05
CA THR A 166 -29.30 6.06 -47.23
C THR A 166 -29.87 7.47 -47.39
N GLU A 167 -29.47 8.43 -46.56
CA GLU A 167 -29.92 9.81 -46.68
C GLU A 167 -29.42 10.49 -47.96
N LYS A 168 -28.15 10.29 -48.35
CA LYS A 168 -27.61 10.82 -49.62
C LYS A 168 -28.31 10.24 -50.83
N THR A 169 -28.58 8.94 -50.85
CA THR A 169 -29.29 8.26 -51.95
C THR A 169 -30.72 8.74 -52.03
N LYS A 170 -31.42 8.93 -50.90
CA LYS A 170 -32.75 9.56 -50.89
C LYS A 170 -32.70 10.96 -51.48
N ALA A 171 -31.77 11.80 -51.03
CA ALA A 171 -31.64 13.17 -51.53
C ALA A 171 -31.37 13.22 -53.04
N ALA A 172 -30.41 12.41 -53.53
CA ALA A 172 -30.08 12.32 -54.95
C ALA A 172 -31.26 11.80 -55.80
N LEU A 173 -31.99 10.79 -55.30
CA LEU A 173 -33.16 10.24 -55.97
C LEU A 173 -34.31 11.27 -56.03
N MET A 174 -34.50 12.06 -54.98
CA MET A 174 -35.48 13.15 -54.98
C MET A 174 -35.09 14.28 -55.95
N GLU A 175 -33.81 14.63 -56.03
CA GLU A 175 -33.30 15.62 -56.98
C GLU A 175 -33.47 15.15 -58.44
N GLU A 176 -33.11 13.89 -58.73
CA GLU A 176 -33.31 13.27 -60.04
C GLU A 176 -34.81 13.22 -60.42
N ALA A 177 -35.66 12.79 -59.49
CA ALA A 177 -37.11 12.78 -59.68
C ALA A 177 -37.63 14.18 -60.00
N THR A 178 -37.18 15.18 -59.25
CA THR A 178 -37.59 16.58 -59.44
C THR A 178 -37.17 17.09 -60.81
N ALA A 179 -35.94 16.83 -61.24
CA ALA A 179 -35.45 17.25 -62.54
C ALA A 179 -36.26 16.61 -63.69
N ILE A 180 -36.46 15.28 -63.64
CA ILE A 180 -37.16 14.54 -64.69
C ILE A 180 -38.65 14.88 -64.73
N VAL A 181 -39.33 14.99 -63.59
CA VAL A 181 -40.73 15.41 -63.56
C VAL A 181 -40.88 16.84 -64.05
N THR A 182 -39.95 17.74 -63.70
CA THR A 182 -39.95 19.12 -64.23
C THR A 182 -39.77 19.12 -65.74
N GLU A 183 -38.83 18.35 -66.28
CA GLU A 183 -38.62 18.23 -67.72
C GLU A 183 -39.84 17.64 -68.44
N LYS A 184 -40.45 16.58 -67.89
CA LYS A 184 -41.71 16.00 -68.39
C LYS A 184 -42.85 17.02 -68.35
N PHE A 185 -42.90 17.83 -67.29
CA PHE A 185 -43.89 18.88 -67.16
C PHE A 185 -43.70 19.99 -68.20
N VAL A 186 -42.47 20.41 -68.47
CA VAL A 186 -42.18 21.42 -69.50
C VAL A 186 -42.49 20.90 -70.90
N SER A 187 -42.20 19.63 -71.19
CA SER A 187 -42.31 19.05 -72.53
C SER A 187 -43.71 18.54 -72.90
N SER A 188 -44.49 18.00 -71.96
CA SER A 188 -45.83 17.45 -72.26
C SER A 188 -46.94 18.51 -72.17
N LYS A 189 -47.62 18.77 -73.28
CA LYS A 189 -48.80 19.65 -73.32
C LYS A 189 -50.00 19.02 -72.60
N GLU A 190 -50.12 17.70 -72.68
CA GLU A 190 -51.16 16.89 -72.06
C GLU A 190 -51.04 16.98 -70.54
N LEU A 191 -49.83 16.85 -69.99
CA LEU A 191 -49.56 16.95 -68.56
C LEU A 191 -49.86 18.36 -68.03
N LYS A 192 -49.46 19.41 -68.75
CA LYS A 192 -49.80 20.82 -68.38
C LYS A 192 -51.30 21.06 -68.37
N LYS A 193 -52.03 20.55 -69.36
CA LYS A 193 -53.49 20.70 -69.45
C LYS A 193 -54.19 19.91 -68.34
N ALA A 194 -53.75 18.69 -68.06
CA ALA A 194 -54.27 17.88 -66.97
C ALA A 194 -54.02 18.54 -65.61
N ALA A 195 -52.81 19.06 -65.37
CA ALA A 195 -52.48 19.78 -64.15
C ALA A 195 -53.30 21.07 -63.98
N LEU A 196 -53.49 21.84 -65.06
CA LEU A 196 -54.32 23.05 -65.04
C LEU A 196 -55.79 22.72 -64.74
N ASN A 197 -56.34 21.68 -65.37
CA ASN A 197 -57.71 21.24 -65.12
C ASN A 197 -57.89 20.76 -63.66
N SER A 198 -56.94 19.96 -63.16
CA SER A 198 -56.92 19.50 -61.77
C SER A 198 -56.87 20.69 -60.79
N ALA A 199 -56.03 21.69 -61.03
CA ALA A 199 -55.97 22.91 -60.21
C ALA A 199 -57.30 23.70 -60.25
N ILE A 200 -57.93 23.83 -61.42
CA ILE A 200 -59.23 24.48 -61.57
C ILE A 200 -60.32 23.73 -60.80
N ASP A 201 -60.32 22.40 -60.84
CA ASP A 201 -61.30 21.57 -60.16
C ASP A 201 -61.17 21.66 -58.63
N VAL A 202 -59.93 21.71 -58.11
CA VAL A 202 -59.66 21.95 -56.68
C VAL A 202 -60.16 23.33 -56.23
N ILE A 203 -59.90 24.39 -57.01
CA ILE A 203 -60.37 25.76 -56.69
C ILE A 203 -61.90 25.85 -56.72
N LYS A 204 -62.56 25.09 -57.58
CA LYS A 204 -64.03 25.02 -57.68
C LYS A 204 -64.69 24.23 -56.54
N GLY A 205 -63.92 23.70 -55.59
CA GLY A 205 -64.45 22.87 -54.49
C GLY A 205 -64.81 21.45 -54.93
N GLY A 206 -64.33 21.00 -56.09
CA GLY A 206 -64.40 19.61 -56.53
C GLY A 206 -63.57 18.72 -55.60
N ALA A 207 -64.10 17.53 -55.28
CA ALA A 207 -63.62 16.66 -54.22
C ALA A 207 -62.10 16.47 -54.17
N THR A 208 -61.58 16.49 -52.94
CA THR A 208 -60.22 16.22 -52.46
C THR A 208 -59.64 14.83 -52.81
N GLY A 209 -60.11 14.18 -53.87
CA GLY A 209 -59.78 12.79 -54.23
C GLY A 209 -59.44 12.54 -55.71
N GLY A 210 -59.43 13.56 -56.57
CA GLY A 210 -58.88 13.44 -57.92
C GLY A 210 -57.35 13.37 -57.87
N SER A 211 -56.74 12.43 -58.60
CA SER A 211 -55.28 12.27 -58.56
C SER A 211 -54.57 13.51 -59.11
N ASP A 212 -53.54 13.97 -58.40
CA ASP A 212 -52.71 15.10 -58.83
C ASP A 212 -51.77 14.58 -59.95
N PRO A 213 -51.90 15.09 -61.20
CA PRO A 213 -51.12 14.60 -62.33
C PRO A 213 -49.61 14.76 -62.14
N VAL A 214 -49.16 15.75 -61.36
CA VAL A 214 -47.74 15.95 -61.04
C VAL A 214 -47.29 14.95 -60.00
N LYS A 215 -48.08 14.73 -58.93
CA LYS A 215 -47.82 13.67 -57.95
C LYS A 215 -47.79 12.29 -58.59
N ASP A 216 -48.69 12.01 -59.53
CA ASP A 216 -48.72 10.76 -60.29
C ASP A 216 -47.47 10.61 -61.17
N ALA A 217 -46.96 11.70 -61.74
CA ALA A 217 -45.69 11.69 -62.49
C ALA A 217 -44.49 11.36 -61.59
N PHE A 218 -44.46 11.86 -60.34
CA PHE A 218 -43.46 11.46 -59.35
C PHE A 218 -43.59 9.97 -58.97
N VAL A 219 -44.80 9.50 -58.68
CA VAL A 219 -45.05 8.08 -58.35
C VAL A 219 -44.65 7.17 -59.53
N GLN A 220 -44.94 7.59 -60.76
CA GLN A 220 -44.55 6.85 -61.95
C GLN A 220 -43.02 6.83 -62.12
N PHE A 221 -42.32 7.95 -61.86
CA PHE A 221 -40.86 7.97 -61.85
C PHE A 221 -40.28 6.95 -60.88
N PHE A 222 -40.76 6.89 -59.62
CA PHE A 222 -40.26 5.91 -58.66
C PHE A 222 -40.57 4.47 -59.06
N LYS A 223 -41.74 4.21 -59.65
CA LYS A 223 -42.09 2.88 -60.19
C LYS A 223 -41.16 2.49 -61.34
N ASP A 224 -40.95 3.40 -62.30
CA ASP A 224 -40.07 3.18 -63.44
C ASP A 224 -38.64 2.91 -62.98
N LYS A 225 -38.13 3.71 -62.04
CA LYS A 225 -36.80 3.55 -61.46
C LYS A 225 -36.66 2.22 -60.71
N ALA A 226 -37.62 1.85 -59.87
CA ALA A 226 -37.62 0.57 -59.17
C ALA A 226 -37.65 -0.63 -60.14
N THR A 227 -38.40 -0.54 -61.24
CA THR A 227 -38.40 -1.59 -62.27
C THR A 227 -37.12 -1.65 -63.09
N ALA A 228 -36.43 -0.50 -63.26
CA ALA A 228 -35.13 -0.44 -63.92
C ALA A 228 -34.03 -1.04 -63.03
N GLU A 229 -34.03 -0.73 -61.75
CA GLU A 229 -33.12 -1.33 -60.76
C GLU A 229 -33.34 -2.83 -60.62
N ALA A 230 -34.59 -3.32 -60.58
CA ALA A 230 -34.89 -4.75 -60.53
C ALA A 230 -34.43 -5.54 -61.76
N LYS A 231 -34.24 -4.86 -62.91
CA LYS A 231 -33.72 -5.44 -64.16
C LYS A 231 -32.21 -5.27 -64.30
N SER A 232 -31.63 -4.33 -63.56
CA SER A 232 -30.21 -4.08 -63.50
C SER A 232 -29.51 -5.23 -62.74
N LYS A 233 -28.42 -5.75 -63.31
CA LYS A 233 -27.43 -6.57 -62.58
C LYS A 233 -26.16 -5.77 -62.28
N ASP A 234 -26.25 -4.45 -62.40
CA ASP A 234 -25.11 -3.56 -62.29
C ASP A 234 -24.85 -3.23 -60.82
N ASP A 235 -24.09 -4.11 -60.16
CA ASP A 235 -23.65 -3.92 -58.77
C ASP A 235 -22.46 -2.93 -58.68
N SER A 236 -22.11 -2.19 -59.75
CA SER A 236 -20.91 -1.35 -59.77
C SER A 236 -20.94 -0.23 -58.72
N ALA A 237 -22.11 0.39 -58.51
CA ALA A 237 -22.29 1.43 -57.49
C ALA A 237 -22.15 0.87 -56.06
N GLU A 238 -22.77 -0.28 -55.78
CA GLU A 238 -22.63 -0.95 -54.48
C GLU A 238 -21.19 -1.44 -54.24
N LYS A 239 -20.51 -1.94 -55.27
CA LYS A 239 -19.10 -2.33 -55.21
C LYS A 239 -18.21 -1.12 -54.91
N ALA A 240 -18.44 0.02 -55.56
CA ALA A 240 -17.69 1.25 -55.29
C ALA A 240 -17.91 1.75 -53.86
N GLN A 241 -19.15 1.71 -53.36
CA GLN A 241 -19.47 2.06 -51.97
C GLN A 241 -18.81 1.12 -50.96
N ARG A 242 -18.83 -0.20 -51.22
CA ARG A 242 -18.13 -1.19 -50.40
C ARG A 242 -16.62 -0.95 -50.38
N VAL A 243 -16.00 -0.65 -51.52
CA VAL A 243 -14.57 -0.34 -51.60
C VAL A 243 -14.22 0.92 -50.81
N ALA A 244 -15.04 1.98 -50.90
CA ALA A 244 -14.85 3.21 -50.13
C ALA A 244 -14.99 2.97 -48.61
N LEU A 245 -15.97 2.16 -48.20
CA LEU A 245 -16.17 1.77 -46.81
C LEU A 245 -14.99 0.96 -46.27
N ILE A 246 -14.50 -0.02 -47.03
CA ILE A 246 -13.31 -0.83 -46.69
C ILE A 246 -12.09 0.08 -46.53
N ALA A 247 -11.87 1.03 -47.44
CA ALA A 247 -10.76 1.96 -47.36
C ALA A 247 -10.82 2.84 -46.09
N LYS A 248 -12.01 3.34 -45.74
CA LYS A 248 -12.24 4.13 -44.52
C LYS A 248 -12.02 3.30 -43.26
N MET A 249 -12.54 2.07 -43.23
CA MET A 249 -12.35 1.13 -42.12
C MET A 249 -10.87 0.75 -41.93
N ASN A 250 -10.14 0.53 -43.01
CA ASN A 250 -8.69 0.25 -42.95
C ASN A 250 -7.87 1.47 -42.52
N ALA A 251 -8.28 2.68 -42.88
CA ALA A 251 -7.63 3.90 -42.39
C ALA A 251 -7.80 4.04 -40.87
N VAL A 252 -9.00 3.78 -40.35
CA VAL A 252 -9.27 3.79 -38.90
C VAL A 252 -8.49 2.67 -38.20
N ALA A 253 -8.52 1.46 -38.76
CA ALA A 253 -7.77 0.31 -38.27
C ALA A 253 -6.27 0.63 -38.11
N LYS A 254 -5.66 1.30 -39.09
CA LYS A 254 -4.26 1.73 -39.04
C LYS A 254 -4.02 2.84 -38.01
N SER A 255 -4.91 3.82 -37.92
CA SER A 255 -4.76 4.94 -36.99
C SER A 255 -4.93 4.54 -35.52
N GLU A 256 -5.79 3.55 -35.26
CA GLU A 256 -6.15 3.11 -33.91
C GLU A 256 -5.43 1.82 -33.50
N GLY A 257 -4.58 1.27 -34.36
CA GLY A 257 -3.78 0.08 -34.07
C GLY A 257 -4.61 -1.20 -33.92
N PHE A 258 -5.60 -1.39 -34.79
CA PHE A 258 -6.43 -2.60 -34.76
C PHE A 258 -5.60 -3.85 -35.06
N HIS A 259 -6.03 -4.98 -34.48
CA HIS A 259 -5.37 -6.28 -34.69
C HIS A 259 -5.67 -6.90 -36.06
N PHE A 260 -6.50 -6.27 -36.88
CA PHE A 260 -6.92 -6.76 -38.19
C PHE A 260 -7.20 -5.61 -39.16
N GLU A 261 -7.03 -5.91 -40.44
CA GLU A 261 -7.40 -5.08 -41.58
C GLU A 261 -8.35 -5.85 -42.50
N PHE A 262 -9.12 -5.16 -43.33
CA PHE A 262 -9.99 -5.74 -44.34
C PHE A 262 -9.24 -5.95 -45.65
N ASP A 263 -9.37 -7.13 -46.24
CA ASP A 263 -8.94 -7.36 -47.61
C ASP A 263 -9.85 -6.67 -48.63
N ASN A 264 -9.47 -6.71 -49.91
CA ASN A 264 -10.25 -6.11 -51.00
C ASN A 264 -11.65 -6.73 -51.17
N SER A 265 -11.93 -7.86 -50.50
CA SER A 265 -13.24 -8.53 -50.49
C SER A 265 -14.05 -8.21 -49.23
N GLY A 266 -13.53 -7.36 -48.34
CA GLY A 266 -14.16 -7.03 -47.06
C GLY A 266 -14.07 -8.13 -46.01
N LYS A 267 -13.14 -9.08 -46.15
CA LYS A 267 -12.88 -10.09 -45.12
C LYS A 267 -11.81 -9.60 -44.15
N PRO A 268 -12.00 -9.79 -42.84
CA PRO A 268 -10.99 -9.45 -41.86
C PRO A 268 -9.77 -10.36 -42.02
N LYS A 269 -8.60 -9.75 -42.04
CA LYS A 269 -7.29 -10.38 -42.09
C LYS A 269 -6.51 -9.87 -40.87
N MET A 270 -6.05 -10.80 -40.04
CA MET A 270 -5.25 -10.45 -38.87
C MET A 270 -3.94 -9.79 -39.30
N ASN A 271 -3.59 -8.70 -38.64
CA ASN A 271 -2.28 -8.10 -38.74
C ASN A 271 -1.30 -8.97 -37.97
N ALA A 272 -0.16 -9.30 -38.60
CA ALA A 272 0.91 -10.07 -37.98
C ALA A 272 1.66 -9.24 -36.93
#